data_AF-A0A432ME71-F1
#
_entry.id   AF-A0A432ME71-F1
#
_cell.length_a   1.000
_cell.length_b   1.000
_cell.length_c   1.000
_cell.angle_alpha   90.00
_cell.angle_beta   90.00
_cell.angle_gamma   90.00
#
_symmetry.space_group_name_H-M   'P 1'
#
loop_
_entity.id
_entity.type
_entity.pdbx_description
1 polymer ?
#
loop_
_entity_poly.entity_id
_entity_poly.type
_entity_poly.pdbx_seq_one_letter_code
_entity_poly.pdbx_strand_id
1 'polypeptide(L)'
;MSQREEGPVDADGDLNAFKDYLSEPRFRIRLDDQVNAAVRAALAETSAEKFPLDPSRVSGEDFADRLAAYETAVRPLQAKAALLGRWATPEQLPTLTNMLARMSDGCADTQSGQSMWVDLRLYPLSLLLYCVGIASLAADNYRAFAVAHSKMIDARTRRSGSRGINIVVPVVDAMQDVASTSAWRHVEAYKQKRVPESEHLFKVLRPVLDELLFLGSSYERLFDRYEILRALIYAEVTDTGRGPVGRFGWKYYGGEDNPFADLRAEAAREKDDWGPVRAGLFRGAYERFEQTAAKFEKDFLSRLGWH
;
A
#
# COMPACT_ATOMS: atom_id res chain seq x y z
N MET A 1 -44.62 -4.96 -8.60
CA MET A 1 -43.48 -4.10 -8.23
C MET A 1 -42.25 -4.98 -8.24
N SER A 2 -41.57 -5.01 -9.38
CA SER A 2 -40.41 -5.87 -9.61
C SER A 2 -39.17 -5.16 -9.11
N GLN A 3 -38.53 -5.71 -8.08
CA GLN A 3 -37.16 -5.36 -7.73
C GLN A 3 -36.29 -5.73 -8.93
N ARG A 4 -35.61 -4.75 -9.53
CA ARG A 4 -34.52 -5.01 -10.48
C ARG A 4 -33.31 -5.35 -9.63
N GLU A 5 -32.88 -6.59 -9.68
CA GLU A 5 -31.51 -6.97 -9.34
C GLU A 5 -30.59 -6.32 -10.38
N GLU A 6 -29.84 -5.30 -9.95
CA GLU A 6 -28.76 -4.71 -10.74
C GLU A 6 -27.54 -5.65 -10.66
N GLY A 7 -27.40 -6.49 -11.68
CA GLY A 7 -26.17 -7.25 -11.97
C GLY A 7 -25.05 -6.36 -12.56
N PRO A 8 -23.88 -6.95 -12.91
CA PRO A 8 -22.53 -6.33 -12.97
C PRO A 8 -22.28 -5.32 -14.11
N VAL A 9 -23.31 -4.70 -14.66
CA VAL A 9 -23.23 -3.75 -15.79
C VAL A 9 -22.77 -2.35 -15.34
N ASP A 10 -22.81 -2.04 -14.04
CA ASP A 10 -22.50 -0.70 -13.52
C ASP A 10 -21.02 -0.49 -13.13
N ALA A 11 -20.27 -1.56 -12.83
CA ALA A 11 -18.88 -1.46 -12.41
C ALA A 11 -17.94 -1.01 -13.55
N ASP A 12 -18.15 -1.54 -14.76
CA ASP A 12 -17.39 -1.16 -15.96
C ASP A 12 -17.75 0.26 -16.42
N GLY A 13 -19.02 0.67 -16.24
CA GLY A 13 -19.50 2.02 -16.52
C GLY A 13 -18.86 3.07 -15.62
N ASP A 14 -18.85 2.84 -14.30
CA ASP A 14 -18.22 3.72 -13.30
C ASP A 14 -16.73 3.91 -13.60
N LEU A 15 -16.00 2.83 -13.88
CA LEU A 15 -14.56 2.91 -14.14
C LEU A 15 -14.24 3.57 -15.48
N ASN A 16 -15.06 3.40 -16.51
CA ASN A 16 -14.87 4.10 -17.80
C ASN A 16 -15.11 5.61 -17.66
N ALA A 17 -16.17 6.03 -16.96
CA ALA A 17 -16.40 7.44 -16.64
C ALA A 17 -15.23 8.03 -15.83
N PHE A 18 -14.65 7.25 -14.91
CA PHE A 18 -13.47 7.67 -14.15
C PHE A 18 -12.26 7.92 -15.05
N LYS A 19 -12.00 7.03 -16.02
CA LYS A 19 -10.91 7.21 -17.00
C LYS A 19 -11.14 8.48 -17.83
N ASP A 20 -12.37 8.74 -18.25
CA ASP A 20 -12.71 9.96 -18.99
C ASP A 20 -12.43 11.22 -18.14
N TYR A 21 -12.84 11.22 -16.86
CA TYR A 21 -12.60 12.36 -15.97
C TYR A 21 -11.12 12.55 -15.63
N LEU A 22 -10.35 11.46 -15.54
CA LEU A 22 -8.91 11.51 -15.31
C LEU A 22 -8.16 12.04 -16.53
N SER A 23 -8.63 11.75 -17.74
CA SER A 23 -7.95 12.07 -19.00
C SER A 23 -7.84 13.56 -19.30
N GLU A 24 -8.76 14.39 -18.78
CA GLU A 24 -8.79 15.82 -19.08
C GLU A 24 -8.95 16.70 -17.82
N PRO A 25 -8.10 17.73 -17.61
CA PRO A 25 -8.17 18.61 -16.43
C PRO A 25 -9.50 19.34 -16.24
N ARG A 26 -10.28 19.56 -17.33
CA ARG A 26 -11.60 20.20 -17.25
C ARG A 26 -12.61 19.42 -16.41
N PHE A 27 -12.40 18.11 -16.22
CA PHE A 27 -13.27 17.25 -15.42
C PHE A 27 -12.86 17.13 -13.95
N ARG A 28 -11.89 17.94 -13.47
CA ARG A 28 -11.35 17.87 -12.09
C ARG A 28 -12.41 17.80 -10.97
N ILE A 29 -13.54 18.50 -11.12
CA ILE A 29 -14.61 18.47 -10.12
C ILE A 29 -15.30 17.10 -10.11
N ARG A 30 -15.64 16.57 -11.27
CA ARG A 30 -16.28 15.25 -11.40
C ARG A 30 -15.35 14.12 -10.96
N LEU A 31 -14.06 14.25 -11.27
CA LEU A 31 -13.03 13.32 -10.79
C LEU A 31 -13.01 13.29 -9.26
N ASP A 32 -12.97 14.45 -8.61
CA ASP A 32 -12.94 14.55 -7.15
C ASP A 32 -14.23 14.02 -6.51
N ASP A 33 -15.40 14.37 -7.07
CA ASP A 33 -16.70 13.87 -6.61
C ASP A 33 -16.78 12.33 -6.68
N GLN A 34 -16.33 11.74 -7.78
CA GLN A 34 -16.35 10.29 -7.98
C GLN A 34 -15.36 9.56 -7.06
N VAL A 35 -14.20 10.15 -6.78
CA VAL A 35 -13.26 9.65 -5.76
C VAL A 35 -13.89 9.70 -4.38
N ASN A 36 -14.47 10.85 -4.01
CA ASN A 36 -15.09 11.02 -2.70
C ASN A 36 -16.27 10.07 -2.48
N ALA A 37 -17.08 9.82 -3.52
CA ALA A 37 -18.15 8.82 -3.46
C ALA A 37 -17.61 7.41 -3.23
N ALA A 38 -16.55 7.01 -3.96
CA ALA A 38 -15.92 5.70 -3.80
C ALA A 38 -15.29 5.52 -2.41
N VAL A 39 -14.66 6.56 -1.87
CA VAL A 39 -14.12 6.56 -0.50
C VAL A 39 -15.24 6.40 0.53
N ARG A 40 -16.35 7.13 0.40
CA ARG A 40 -17.49 6.99 1.32
C ARG A 40 -18.08 5.59 1.29
N ALA A 41 -18.22 5.00 0.09
CA ALA A 41 -18.69 3.62 -0.05
C ALA A 41 -17.73 2.63 0.63
N ALA A 42 -16.42 2.77 0.39
CA ALA A 42 -15.42 1.93 1.04
C ALA A 42 -15.46 2.07 2.57
N LEU A 43 -15.53 3.30 3.11
CA LEU A 43 -15.61 3.53 4.56
C LEU A 43 -16.88 2.96 5.19
N ALA A 44 -18.02 3.02 4.49
CA ALA A 44 -19.27 2.43 4.95
C ALA A 44 -19.16 0.89 5.03
N GLU A 45 -18.54 0.29 4.02
CA GLU A 45 -18.29 -1.14 3.99
C GLU A 45 -17.27 -1.57 5.04
N THR A 46 -16.21 -0.79 5.30
CA THR A 46 -15.19 -1.10 6.30
C THR A 46 -15.48 -0.55 7.71
N SER A 47 -16.75 -0.26 8.01
CA SER A 47 -17.15 0.38 9.26
C SER A 47 -17.00 -0.54 10.49
N ALA A 48 -16.92 0.05 11.68
CA ALA A 48 -16.81 -0.70 12.93
C ALA A 48 -18.04 -1.58 13.24
N GLU A 49 -19.21 -1.26 12.67
CA GLU A 49 -20.42 -2.07 12.76
C GLU A 49 -20.24 -3.41 12.04
N LYS A 50 -19.67 -3.37 10.82
CA LYS A 50 -19.38 -4.56 10.01
C LYS A 50 -18.11 -5.29 10.48
N PHE A 51 -17.16 -4.55 11.07
CA PHE A 51 -15.87 -5.04 11.51
C PHE A 51 -15.64 -4.75 13.00
N PRO A 52 -16.31 -5.47 13.92
CA PRO A 52 -16.15 -5.26 15.36
C PRO A 52 -14.73 -5.57 15.82
N LEU A 53 -14.24 -4.78 16.78
CA LEU A 53 -12.85 -4.82 17.27
C LEU A 53 -12.62 -5.74 18.47
N ASP A 54 -13.70 -6.27 19.05
CA ASP A 54 -13.65 -7.22 20.16
C ASP A 54 -14.63 -8.38 19.93
N PRO A 55 -14.36 -9.25 18.94
CA PRO A 55 -15.20 -10.41 18.70
C PRO A 55 -15.04 -11.44 19.83
N SER A 56 -16.14 -12.04 20.26
CA SER A 56 -16.21 -13.01 21.37
C SER A 56 -15.51 -14.34 21.09
N ARG A 57 -15.16 -14.63 19.82
CA ARG A 57 -14.31 -15.73 19.39
C ARG A 57 -13.32 -15.22 18.34
N VAL A 58 -12.08 -15.69 18.43
CA VAL A 58 -11.01 -15.42 17.46
C VAL A 58 -10.48 -16.77 16.98
N SER A 59 -10.81 -17.11 15.74
CA SER A 59 -10.20 -18.21 15.01
C SER A 59 -9.36 -17.68 13.86
N GLY A 60 -8.54 -18.55 13.26
CA GLY A 60 -7.83 -18.24 12.04
C GLY A 60 -8.73 -18.02 10.82
N GLU A 61 -9.89 -18.67 10.80
CA GLU A 61 -10.90 -18.48 9.76
C GLU A 61 -11.46 -17.06 9.82
N ASP A 62 -11.75 -16.55 11.02
CA ASP A 62 -12.21 -15.16 11.21
C ASP A 62 -11.19 -14.13 10.68
N PHE A 63 -9.89 -14.42 10.79
CA PHE A 63 -8.84 -13.56 10.25
C PHE A 63 -8.83 -13.58 8.72
N ALA A 64 -8.85 -14.77 8.11
CA ALA A 64 -8.86 -14.92 6.66
C ALA A 64 -10.13 -14.31 6.03
N ASP A 65 -11.28 -14.54 6.65
CA ASP A 65 -12.56 -14.00 6.21
C ASP A 65 -12.57 -12.46 6.32
N ARG A 66 -12.00 -11.90 7.38
CA ARG A 66 -11.87 -10.45 7.53
C ARG A 66 -10.95 -9.82 6.48
N LEU A 67 -9.83 -10.46 6.14
CA LEU A 67 -8.97 -10.02 5.04
C LEU A 67 -9.74 -9.99 3.72
N ALA A 68 -10.39 -11.10 3.36
CA ALA A 68 -11.17 -11.22 2.13
C ALA A 68 -12.33 -10.20 2.06
N ALA A 69 -12.99 -9.94 3.19
CA ALA A 69 -14.05 -8.93 3.28
C ALA A 69 -13.49 -7.50 3.07
N TYR A 70 -12.34 -7.16 3.66
CA TYR A 70 -11.68 -5.88 3.39
C TYR A 70 -11.28 -5.73 1.92
N GLU A 71 -10.69 -6.77 1.34
CA GLU A 71 -10.28 -6.79 -0.08
C GLU A 71 -11.46 -6.57 -1.02
N THR A 72 -12.58 -7.23 -0.74
CA THR A 72 -13.82 -7.06 -1.50
C THR A 72 -14.35 -5.63 -1.36
N ALA A 73 -14.37 -5.10 -0.13
CA ALA A 73 -14.89 -3.77 0.17
C ALA A 73 -14.12 -2.65 -0.53
N VAL A 74 -12.79 -2.76 -0.68
CA VAL A 74 -11.97 -1.71 -1.31
C VAL A 74 -11.61 -1.97 -2.77
N ARG A 75 -12.01 -3.10 -3.36
CA ARG A 75 -11.69 -3.43 -4.76
C ARG A 75 -12.05 -2.32 -5.76
N PRO A 76 -13.24 -1.68 -5.71
CA PRO A 76 -13.54 -0.57 -6.62
C PRO A 76 -12.59 0.63 -6.43
N LEU A 77 -12.16 0.87 -5.19
CA LEU A 77 -11.25 1.96 -4.86
C LEU A 77 -9.80 1.65 -5.27
N GLN A 78 -9.37 0.38 -5.20
CA GLN A 78 -8.06 -0.08 -5.69
C GLN A 78 -7.83 0.27 -7.16
N ALA A 79 -8.85 0.05 -8.01
CA ALA A 79 -8.76 0.36 -9.43
C ALA A 79 -8.56 1.86 -9.69
N LYS A 80 -9.36 2.70 -9.02
CA LYS A 80 -9.24 4.17 -9.08
C LYS A 80 -7.89 4.65 -8.55
N ALA A 81 -7.41 4.06 -7.46
CA ALA A 81 -6.10 4.37 -6.87
C ALA A 81 -4.95 4.00 -7.81
N ALA A 82 -5.00 2.84 -8.48
CA ALA A 82 -4.02 2.45 -9.48
C ALA A 82 -4.02 3.41 -10.69
N LEU A 83 -5.20 3.79 -11.20
CA LEU A 83 -5.30 4.74 -12.31
C LEU A 83 -4.74 6.12 -11.95
N LEU A 84 -5.04 6.64 -10.75
CA LEU A 84 -4.43 7.87 -10.25
C LEU A 84 -2.91 7.73 -10.09
N GLY A 85 -2.44 6.62 -9.51
CA GLY A 85 -1.01 6.36 -9.37
C GLY A 85 -0.29 6.38 -10.72
N ARG A 86 -0.91 5.84 -11.77
CA ARG A 86 -0.34 5.81 -13.11
C ARG A 86 -0.41 7.16 -13.82
N TRP A 87 -1.58 7.79 -13.86
CA TRP A 87 -1.89 8.87 -14.81
C TRP A 87 -2.12 10.25 -14.20
N ALA A 88 -2.18 10.39 -12.87
CA ALA A 88 -2.47 11.68 -12.27
C ALA A 88 -1.42 12.74 -12.66
N THR A 89 -1.91 13.88 -13.11
CA THR A 89 -1.11 15.09 -13.32
C THR A 89 -0.83 15.80 -11.98
N PRO A 90 0.10 16.76 -11.92
CA PRO A 90 0.36 17.53 -10.70
C PRO A 90 -0.89 18.14 -10.05
N GLU A 91 -1.85 18.59 -10.86
CA GLU A 91 -3.11 19.19 -10.41
C GLU A 91 -4.08 18.17 -9.82
N GLN A 92 -3.94 16.89 -10.16
CA GLN A 92 -4.78 15.77 -9.71
C GLN A 92 -4.15 15.02 -8.51
N LEU A 93 -2.87 15.25 -8.20
CA LEU A 93 -2.21 14.68 -7.02
C LEU A 93 -2.93 14.97 -5.68
N PRO A 94 -3.54 16.16 -5.46
CA PRO A 94 -4.36 16.39 -4.27
C PRO A 94 -5.50 15.38 -4.12
N THR A 95 -6.20 15.05 -5.21
CA THR A 95 -7.29 14.05 -5.21
C THR A 95 -6.77 12.66 -4.79
N LEU A 96 -5.62 12.24 -5.30
CA LEU A 96 -4.96 11.00 -4.87
C LEU A 96 -4.60 11.02 -3.37
N THR A 97 -3.93 12.07 -2.90
CA THR A 97 -3.52 12.12 -1.48
C THR A 97 -4.68 12.27 -0.52
N ASN A 98 -5.77 12.93 -0.94
CA ASN A 98 -6.99 13.05 -0.15
C ASN A 98 -7.73 11.71 -0.07
N MET A 99 -7.81 10.95 -1.17
CA MET A 99 -8.34 9.57 -1.16
C MET A 99 -7.64 8.73 -0.07
N LEU A 100 -6.31 8.71 -0.07
CA LEU A 100 -5.52 7.95 0.89
C LEU A 100 -5.69 8.45 2.33
N ALA A 101 -5.66 9.77 2.54
CA ALA A 101 -5.84 10.35 3.87
C ALA A 101 -7.22 10.03 4.45
N ARG A 102 -8.29 10.16 3.65
CA ARG A 102 -9.65 9.87 4.08
C ARG A 102 -9.88 8.41 4.45
N MET A 103 -9.19 7.48 3.80
CA MET A 103 -9.26 6.06 4.19
C MET A 103 -8.62 5.77 5.56
N SER A 104 -7.84 6.70 6.10
CA SER A 104 -7.34 6.62 7.49
C SER A 104 -8.24 7.32 8.52
N ASP A 105 -9.28 8.05 8.07
CA ASP A 105 -10.18 8.77 8.97
C ASP A 105 -10.82 7.78 9.96
N GLY A 106 -10.77 8.11 11.25
CA GLY A 106 -11.27 7.27 12.34
C GLY A 106 -10.32 6.18 12.84
N CYS A 107 -9.14 5.98 12.23
CA CYS A 107 -8.12 5.11 12.82
C CYS A 107 -7.46 5.76 14.06
N ALA A 108 -7.36 7.09 14.08
CA ALA A 108 -6.79 7.86 15.18
C ALA A 108 -7.61 7.81 16.49
N ASP A 109 -8.94 7.69 16.38
CA ASP A 109 -9.86 7.84 17.51
C ASP A 109 -10.12 6.53 18.29
N THR A 110 -9.49 5.43 17.89
CA THR A 110 -9.71 4.10 18.48
C THR A 110 -9.03 4.00 19.85
N GLN A 111 -9.85 3.89 20.89
CA GLN A 111 -9.36 3.79 22.28
C GLN A 111 -9.42 2.39 22.88
N SER A 112 -10.14 1.45 22.24
CA SER A 112 -10.38 0.10 22.75
C SER A 112 -10.55 -0.93 21.62
N GLY A 113 -10.39 -2.21 21.95
CA GLY A 113 -10.43 -3.33 21.03
C GLY A 113 -9.20 -4.23 21.18
N GLN A 114 -9.26 -5.45 20.63
CA GLN A 114 -8.10 -6.33 20.59
C GLN A 114 -7.09 -5.79 19.57
N SER A 115 -5.82 -5.67 19.97
CA SER A 115 -4.78 -4.97 19.20
C SER A 115 -4.71 -5.38 17.74
N MET A 116 -4.74 -6.69 17.45
CA MET A 116 -4.71 -7.21 16.08
C MET A 116 -5.85 -6.67 15.20
N TRP A 117 -7.08 -6.59 15.70
CA TRP A 117 -8.22 -6.10 14.92
C TRP A 117 -8.19 -4.59 14.76
N VAL A 118 -7.66 -3.87 15.74
CA VAL A 118 -7.40 -2.43 15.64
C VAL A 118 -6.39 -2.16 14.53
N ASP A 119 -5.28 -2.89 14.52
CA ASP A 119 -4.21 -2.75 13.51
C ASP A 119 -4.70 -3.14 12.11
N LEU A 120 -5.53 -4.18 12.00
CA LEU A 120 -6.07 -4.65 10.72
C LEU A 120 -6.96 -3.61 10.01
N ARG A 121 -7.44 -2.58 10.70
CA ARG A 121 -8.16 -1.46 10.07
C ARG A 121 -7.31 -0.66 9.08
N LEU A 122 -5.98 -0.75 9.17
CA LEU A 122 -5.07 -0.12 8.21
C LEU A 122 -4.73 -1.02 7.02
N TYR A 123 -5.21 -2.27 7.00
CA TYR A 123 -5.04 -3.19 5.86
C TYR A 123 -5.68 -2.66 4.57
N PRO A 124 -6.92 -2.12 4.56
CA PRO A 124 -7.49 -1.46 3.38
C PRO A 124 -6.60 -0.35 2.82
N LEU A 125 -5.99 0.48 3.67
CA LEU A 125 -5.08 1.54 3.24
C LEU A 125 -3.76 0.98 2.69
N SER A 126 -3.26 -0.12 3.27
CA SER A 126 -2.09 -0.86 2.75
C SER A 126 -2.34 -1.30 1.31
N LEU A 127 -3.50 -1.92 1.03
CA LEU A 127 -3.89 -2.35 -0.32
C LEU A 127 -3.87 -1.20 -1.33
N LEU A 128 -4.40 -0.03 -0.95
CA LEU A 128 -4.39 1.15 -1.82
C LEU A 128 -2.97 1.68 -2.07
N LEU A 129 -2.11 1.72 -1.04
CA LEU A 129 -0.72 2.16 -1.19
C LEU A 129 0.06 1.24 -2.14
N TYR A 130 -0.16 -0.08 -2.07
CA TYR A 130 0.42 -1.01 -3.04
C TYR A 130 -0.09 -0.75 -4.46
N CYS A 131 -1.41 -0.56 -4.65
CA CYS A 131 -1.98 -0.25 -5.97
C CYS A 131 -1.40 1.03 -6.56
N VAL A 132 -1.37 2.11 -5.79
CA VAL A 132 -0.79 3.39 -6.22
C VAL A 132 0.69 3.23 -6.51
N GLY A 133 1.44 2.62 -5.60
CA GLY A 133 2.89 2.49 -5.71
C GLY A 133 3.32 1.68 -6.93
N ILE A 134 2.73 0.50 -7.13
CA ILE A 134 3.04 -0.35 -8.29
C ILE A 134 2.65 0.36 -9.58
N ALA A 135 1.46 0.97 -9.64
CA ALA A 135 1.00 1.67 -10.83
C ALA A 135 1.85 2.90 -11.18
N SER A 136 2.29 3.66 -10.19
CA SER A 136 3.20 4.79 -10.37
C SER A 136 4.58 4.34 -10.85
N LEU A 137 5.14 3.27 -10.28
CA LEU A 137 6.43 2.72 -10.73
C LEU A 137 6.33 2.17 -12.17
N ALA A 138 5.21 1.56 -12.54
CA ALA A 138 4.96 1.05 -13.88
C ALA A 138 4.85 2.14 -14.97
N ALA A 139 4.78 3.42 -14.59
CA ALA A 139 4.69 4.55 -15.52
C ALA A 139 5.74 5.63 -15.23
N ASP A 140 6.74 5.33 -14.38
CA ASP A 140 7.73 6.31 -13.93
C ASP A 140 7.11 7.60 -13.35
N ASN A 141 5.88 7.51 -12.83
CA ASN A 141 5.19 8.62 -12.19
C ASN A 141 5.66 8.75 -10.73
N TYR A 142 6.95 9.03 -10.56
CA TYR A 142 7.59 9.14 -9.25
C TYR A 142 7.00 10.27 -8.40
N ARG A 143 6.38 11.29 -9.01
CA ARG A 143 5.65 12.33 -8.29
C ARG A 143 4.42 11.77 -7.58
N ALA A 144 3.58 11.00 -8.28
CA ALA A 144 2.43 10.33 -7.66
C ALA A 144 2.87 9.35 -6.57
N PHE A 145 3.93 8.58 -6.83
CA PHE A 145 4.54 7.70 -5.83
C PHE A 145 4.96 8.47 -4.57
N ALA A 146 5.74 9.55 -4.73
CA ALA A 146 6.30 10.31 -3.62
C ALA A 146 5.22 10.97 -2.77
N VAL A 147 4.23 11.63 -3.38
CA VAL A 147 3.16 12.29 -2.61
C VAL A 147 2.26 11.30 -1.89
N ALA A 148 2.01 10.12 -2.47
CA ALA A 148 1.23 9.06 -1.84
C ALA A 148 1.93 8.46 -0.60
N HIS A 149 3.26 8.35 -0.63
CA HIS A 149 4.07 7.77 0.45
C HIS A 149 4.70 8.81 1.39
N SER A 150 4.45 10.09 1.17
CA SER A 150 4.92 11.19 2.03
C SER A 150 3.78 12.00 2.65
N LYS A 151 2.52 11.62 2.39
CA LYS A 151 1.35 12.29 2.95
C LYS A 151 1.39 12.18 4.48
N MET A 152 1.18 13.30 5.15
CA MET A 152 0.99 13.33 6.60
C MET A 152 -0.49 13.09 6.91
N ILE A 153 -0.75 12.20 7.85
CA ILE A 153 -2.09 11.84 8.32
C ILE A 153 -2.14 11.85 9.86
N ASP A 154 -3.35 11.84 10.39
CA ASP A 154 -3.60 11.61 11.81
C ASP A 154 -3.91 10.12 12.01
N ALA A 155 -3.06 9.44 12.76
CA ALA A 155 -3.21 8.03 13.08
C ALA A 155 -2.46 7.73 14.38
N ARG A 156 -2.97 6.78 15.17
CA ARG A 156 -2.25 6.29 16.35
C ARG A 156 -1.20 5.27 15.91
N THR A 157 0.01 5.40 16.45
CA THR A 157 1.10 4.44 16.23
C THR A 157 1.74 4.08 17.56
N ARG A 158 2.50 2.98 17.59
CA ARG A 158 3.30 2.63 18.76
C ARG A 158 4.54 3.52 18.98
N ARG A 159 4.89 4.38 18.00
CA ARG A 159 6.15 5.16 17.98
C ARG A 159 5.98 6.66 18.20
N SER A 160 4.77 7.20 17.99
CA SER A 160 4.53 8.65 18.04
C SER A 160 3.10 8.99 18.50
N GLY A 161 2.93 10.23 18.97
CA GLY A 161 1.62 10.84 19.19
C GLY A 161 0.77 10.88 17.91
N SER A 162 -0.54 11.01 18.04
CA SER A 162 -1.54 10.64 17.01
C SER A 162 -1.71 11.60 15.82
N ARG A 163 -0.85 12.63 15.66
CA ARG A 163 -1.05 13.68 14.66
C ARG A 163 0.18 13.93 13.80
N GLY A 164 -0.08 14.24 12.53
CA GLY A 164 0.96 14.64 11.59
C GLY A 164 2.07 13.60 11.46
N ILE A 165 1.69 12.34 11.21
CA ILE A 165 2.61 11.23 10.99
C ILE A 165 2.61 10.90 9.49
N ASN A 166 3.78 10.59 8.93
CA ASN A 166 3.86 10.10 7.55
C ASN A 166 3.07 8.79 7.43
N ILE A 167 2.17 8.72 6.45
CA ILE A 167 1.24 7.62 6.19
C ILE A 167 1.88 6.22 6.14
N VAL A 168 3.14 6.12 5.72
CA VAL A 168 3.85 4.83 5.67
C VAL A 168 4.05 4.27 7.08
N VAL A 169 4.27 5.11 8.09
CA VAL A 169 4.57 4.67 9.46
C VAL A 169 3.39 3.91 10.10
N PRO A 170 2.18 4.47 10.25
CA PRO A 170 1.06 3.75 10.86
C PRO A 170 0.70 2.48 10.11
N VAL A 171 0.72 2.53 8.77
CA VAL A 171 0.39 1.36 7.94
C VAL A 171 1.42 0.25 8.13
N VAL A 172 2.71 0.56 8.08
CA VAL A 172 3.77 -0.43 8.30
C VAL A 172 3.72 -0.97 9.72
N ASP A 173 3.60 -0.11 10.73
CA ASP A 173 3.57 -0.51 12.14
C ASP A 173 2.42 -1.49 12.40
N ALA A 174 1.21 -1.14 11.98
CA ALA A 174 0.04 -2.00 12.15
C ALA A 174 0.20 -3.35 11.45
N MET A 175 0.70 -3.36 10.22
CA MET A 175 0.89 -4.62 9.50
C MET A 175 2.00 -5.49 10.12
N GLN A 176 3.09 -4.88 10.60
CA GLN A 176 4.11 -5.61 11.36
C GLN A 176 3.57 -6.19 12.66
N ASP A 177 2.71 -5.44 13.36
CA ASP A 177 2.10 -5.88 14.60
C ASP A 177 1.12 -7.05 14.33
N VAL A 178 0.31 -6.98 13.27
CA VAL A 178 -0.51 -8.12 12.79
C VAL A 178 0.36 -9.32 12.41
N ALA A 179 1.45 -9.11 11.67
CA ALA A 179 2.37 -10.16 11.24
C ALA A 179 3.09 -10.84 12.42
N SER A 180 3.25 -10.14 13.55
CA SER A 180 3.86 -10.68 14.77
C SER A 180 2.93 -11.62 15.55
N THR A 181 1.62 -11.61 15.26
CA THR A 181 0.64 -12.52 15.85
C THR A 181 0.71 -13.93 15.23
N SER A 182 -0.04 -14.88 15.78
CA SER A 182 -0.20 -16.20 15.17
C SER A 182 -1.22 -16.24 14.02
N ALA A 183 -1.88 -15.13 13.69
CA ALA A 183 -3.02 -15.11 12.75
C ALA A 183 -2.69 -15.75 11.39
N TRP A 184 -1.56 -15.35 10.79
CA TRP A 184 -1.10 -15.90 9.51
C TRP A 184 -0.78 -17.40 9.54
N ARG A 185 -0.47 -17.99 10.71
CA ARG A 185 -0.23 -19.44 10.84
C ARG A 185 -1.49 -20.26 10.65
N HIS A 186 -2.65 -19.64 10.81
CA HIS A 186 -3.92 -20.30 10.59
C HIS A 186 -4.45 -20.18 9.16
N VAL A 187 -3.80 -19.37 8.31
CA VAL A 187 -4.11 -19.33 6.88
C VAL A 187 -3.28 -20.40 6.18
N GLU A 188 -3.92 -21.53 5.84
CA GLU A 188 -3.26 -22.75 5.37
C GLU A 188 -2.27 -22.51 4.21
N ALA A 189 -2.63 -21.62 3.27
CA ALA A 189 -1.78 -21.28 2.12
C ALA A 189 -0.47 -20.55 2.49
N TYR A 190 -0.43 -19.89 3.66
CA TYR A 190 0.68 -19.01 4.05
C TYR A 190 1.41 -19.45 5.32
N LYS A 191 0.93 -20.51 6.02
CA LYS A 191 1.49 -20.93 7.32
C LYS A 191 2.98 -21.26 7.34
N GLN A 192 3.56 -21.70 6.22
CA GLN A 192 5.00 -22.02 6.07
C GLN A 192 5.78 -20.95 5.29
N LYS A 193 5.16 -19.81 4.95
CA LYS A 193 5.83 -18.77 4.19
C LYS A 193 6.65 -17.88 5.12
N ARG A 194 7.83 -17.46 4.66
CA ARG A 194 8.70 -16.52 5.40
C ARG A 194 8.06 -15.13 5.55
N VAL A 195 7.29 -14.73 4.55
CA VAL A 195 6.64 -13.41 4.45
C VAL A 195 5.15 -13.57 4.09
N PRO A 196 4.32 -14.16 4.97
CA PRO A 196 2.96 -14.59 4.64
C PRO A 196 2.07 -13.45 4.13
N GLU A 197 2.14 -12.27 4.76
CA GLU A 197 1.42 -11.07 4.33
C GLU A 197 1.82 -10.63 2.92
N SER A 198 3.12 -10.56 2.64
CA SER A 198 3.64 -10.14 1.33
C SER A 198 3.29 -11.16 0.23
N GLU A 199 3.33 -12.46 0.52
CA GLU A 199 2.86 -13.51 -0.40
C GLU A 199 1.36 -13.38 -0.69
N HIS A 200 0.58 -13.05 0.33
CA HIS A 200 -0.86 -12.85 0.21
C HIS A 200 -1.19 -11.59 -0.63
N LEU A 201 -0.59 -10.44 -0.30
CA LEU A 201 -0.72 -9.20 -1.05
C LEU A 201 -0.31 -9.37 -2.51
N PHE A 202 0.81 -10.06 -2.77
CA PHE A 202 1.26 -10.39 -4.13
C PHE A 202 0.19 -11.12 -4.94
N LYS A 203 -0.52 -12.07 -4.32
CA LYS A 203 -1.59 -12.83 -4.97
C LYS A 203 -2.85 -11.98 -5.17
N VAL A 204 -3.28 -11.23 -4.16
CA VAL A 204 -4.57 -10.50 -4.15
C VAL A 204 -4.55 -9.28 -5.08
N LEU A 205 -3.43 -8.58 -5.14
CA LEU A 205 -3.31 -7.35 -5.93
C LEU A 205 -3.11 -7.60 -7.43
N ARG A 206 -2.59 -8.78 -7.78
CA ARG A 206 -2.24 -9.11 -9.16
C ARG A 206 -3.42 -9.00 -10.13
N PRO A 207 -4.61 -9.56 -9.87
CA PRO A 207 -5.73 -9.47 -10.82
C PRO A 207 -6.10 -8.03 -11.14
N VAL A 208 -6.21 -7.17 -10.12
CA VAL A 208 -6.59 -5.75 -10.29
C VAL A 208 -5.53 -5.00 -11.11
N LEU A 209 -4.24 -5.23 -10.83
CA LEU A 209 -3.16 -4.51 -11.50
C LEU A 209 -2.89 -5.04 -12.92
N ASP A 210 -2.95 -6.36 -13.13
CA ASP A 210 -2.77 -6.96 -14.46
C ASP A 210 -3.93 -6.60 -15.40
N GLU A 211 -5.17 -6.59 -14.91
CA GLU A 211 -6.35 -6.19 -15.70
C GLU A 211 -6.28 -4.73 -16.16
N LEU A 212 -5.84 -3.83 -15.28
CA LEU A 212 -5.80 -2.39 -15.58
C LEU A 212 -4.57 -1.94 -16.35
N LEU A 213 -3.41 -2.54 -16.05
CA LEU A 213 -2.11 -2.02 -16.47
C LEU A 213 -1.34 -2.98 -17.39
N PHE A 214 -1.83 -4.20 -17.58
CA PHE A 214 -1.22 -5.22 -18.43
C PHE A 214 0.26 -5.47 -18.09
N LEU A 215 0.56 -5.69 -16.80
CA LEU A 215 1.94 -5.77 -16.30
C LEU A 215 2.64 -7.08 -16.69
N GLY A 216 1.89 -8.19 -16.75
CA GLY A 216 2.42 -9.49 -17.17
C GLY A 216 3.59 -9.94 -16.29
N SER A 217 4.74 -10.25 -16.90
CA SER A 217 5.95 -10.64 -16.17
C SER A 217 6.58 -9.49 -15.37
N SER A 218 6.25 -8.23 -15.67
CA SER A 218 6.80 -7.07 -14.94
C SER A 218 6.20 -6.91 -13.55
N TYR A 219 5.05 -7.55 -13.27
CA TYR A 219 4.36 -7.42 -11.98
C TYR A 219 5.27 -7.76 -10.80
N GLU A 220 6.02 -8.86 -10.90
CA GLU A 220 6.90 -9.30 -9.80
C GLU A 220 8.04 -8.33 -9.54
N ARG A 221 8.72 -7.87 -10.58
CA ARG A 221 9.77 -6.85 -10.47
C ARG A 221 9.24 -5.54 -9.87
N LEU A 222 8.05 -5.10 -10.28
CA LEU A 222 7.42 -3.89 -9.75
C LEU A 222 6.98 -4.05 -8.29
N PHE A 223 6.49 -5.23 -7.92
CA PHE A 223 6.12 -5.54 -6.54
C PHE A 223 7.34 -5.53 -5.62
N ASP A 224 8.43 -6.19 -6.01
CA ASP A 224 9.68 -6.16 -5.23
C ASP A 224 10.22 -4.73 -5.10
N ARG A 225 10.25 -3.98 -6.21
CA ARG A 225 10.70 -2.58 -6.24
C ARG A 225 9.86 -1.71 -5.32
N TYR A 226 8.54 -1.89 -5.33
CA TYR A 226 7.63 -1.20 -4.42
C TYR A 226 7.96 -1.51 -2.95
N GLU A 227 8.10 -2.78 -2.59
CA GLU A 227 8.36 -3.18 -1.21
C GLU A 227 9.71 -2.68 -0.70
N ILE A 228 10.75 -2.67 -1.54
CA ILE A 228 12.05 -2.09 -1.19
C ILE A 228 11.92 -0.59 -0.93
N LEU A 229 11.29 0.16 -1.84
CA LEU A 229 11.12 1.61 -1.65
C LEU A 229 10.28 1.93 -0.42
N ARG A 230 9.18 1.21 -0.20
CA ARG A 230 8.36 1.34 1.02
C ARG A 230 9.18 1.08 2.28
N ALA A 231 10.01 0.04 2.27
CA ALA A 231 10.86 -0.30 3.42
C ALA A 231 11.92 0.77 3.70
N LEU A 232 12.55 1.33 2.66
CA LEU A 232 13.55 2.38 2.78
C LEU A 232 12.95 3.73 3.21
N ILE A 233 11.79 4.11 2.67
CA ILE A 233 11.06 5.31 3.12
C ILE A 233 10.71 5.19 4.59
N TYR A 234 10.19 4.03 5.00
CA TYR A 234 9.91 3.77 6.40
C TYR A 234 11.16 3.86 7.29
N ALA A 235 12.26 3.24 6.86
CA ALA A 235 13.52 3.26 7.59
C ALA A 235 14.10 4.68 7.73
N GLU A 236 13.95 5.53 6.70
CA GLU A 236 14.35 6.93 6.72
C GLU A 236 13.49 7.73 7.71
N VAL A 237 12.16 7.64 7.57
CA VAL A 237 11.21 8.44 8.38
C VAL A 237 11.31 8.10 9.86
N THR A 238 11.54 6.83 10.19
CA THR A 238 11.66 6.36 11.58
C THR A 238 13.08 6.42 12.13
N ASP A 239 14.08 6.70 11.28
CA ASP A 239 15.51 6.64 11.57
C ASP A 239 16.01 5.31 12.21
N THR A 240 15.23 4.24 12.06
CA THR A 240 15.55 2.94 12.69
C THR A 240 16.61 2.15 11.93
N GLY A 241 16.80 2.45 10.63
CA GLY A 241 17.60 1.58 9.74
C GLY A 241 16.98 0.18 9.55
N ARG A 242 15.70 0.01 9.88
CA ARG A 242 14.93 -1.23 9.75
C ARG A 242 13.59 -0.92 9.08
N GLY A 243 12.93 -1.95 8.56
CA GLY A 243 11.65 -1.78 7.90
C GLY A 243 10.94 -3.11 7.62
N PRO A 244 9.77 -3.07 6.98
CA PRO A 244 9.08 -4.27 6.56
C PRO A 244 9.92 -5.01 5.52
N VAL A 245 10.03 -6.33 5.67
CA VAL A 245 10.67 -7.19 4.67
C VAL A 245 9.58 -8.02 4.01
N GLY A 246 9.45 -7.85 2.69
CA GLY A 246 8.55 -8.65 1.88
C GLY A 246 9.29 -9.69 1.05
N ARG A 247 8.78 -9.97 -0.15
CA ARG A 247 9.31 -11.04 -1.02
C ARG A 247 10.77 -10.83 -1.41
N PHE A 248 11.19 -9.58 -1.60
CA PHE A 248 12.58 -9.25 -1.91
C PHE A 248 13.57 -9.78 -0.88
N GLY A 249 13.14 -10.00 0.38
CA GLY A 249 14.02 -10.46 1.44
C GLY A 249 14.56 -11.88 1.23
N TRP A 250 13.75 -12.82 0.73
CA TRP A 250 14.25 -14.17 0.44
C TRP A 250 14.98 -14.23 -0.90
N LYS A 251 14.66 -13.34 -1.85
CA LYS A 251 15.39 -13.18 -3.11
C LYS A 251 16.83 -12.69 -2.89
N TYR A 252 17.02 -11.79 -1.91
CA TYR A 252 18.34 -11.32 -1.49
C TYR A 252 19.32 -12.47 -1.17
N TYR A 253 18.84 -13.59 -0.63
CA TYR A 253 19.67 -14.76 -0.31
C TYR A 253 19.65 -15.84 -1.40
N GLY A 254 18.71 -15.80 -2.35
CA GLY A 254 18.45 -16.84 -3.35
C GLY A 254 19.40 -16.86 -4.56
N GLY A 255 20.29 -15.87 -4.70
CA GLY A 255 21.45 -15.91 -5.59
C GLY A 255 21.22 -15.64 -7.09
N GLU A 256 20.04 -15.91 -7.65
CA GLU A 256 19.78 -15.72 -9.09
C GLU A 256 19.31 -14.30 -9.44
N ASP A 257 18.45 -13.69 -8.62
CA ASP A 257 17.93 -12.33 -8.79
C ASP A 257 17.98 -11.57 -7.45
N ASN A 258 18.60 -10.39 -7.43
CA ASN A 258 18.65 -9.53 -6.23
C ASN A 258 18.05 -8.14 -6.51
N PRO A 259 16.71 -7.99 -6.36
CA PRO A 259 16.02 -6.74 -6.63
C PRO A 259 16.53 -5.55 -5.80
N PHE A 260 17.07 -5.81 -4.61
CA PHE A 260 17.64 -4.76 -3.75
C PHE A 260 18.95 -4.22 -4.33
N ALA A 261 19.84 -5.12 -4.78
CA ALA A 261 21.08 -4.73 -5.43
C ALA A 261 20.82 -4.00 -6.76
N ASP A 262 19.86 -4.47 -7.56
CA ASP A 262 19.48 -3.85 -8.82
C ASP A 262 18.98 -2.40 -8.63
N LEU A 263 18.12 -2.20 -7.64
CA LEU A 263 17.60 -0.88 -7.29
C LEU A 263 18.72 0.07 -6.84
N ARG A 264 19.64 -0.40 -5.99
CA ARG A 264 20.80 0.41 -5.56
C ARG A 264 21.73 0.74 -6.73
N ALA A 265 21.97 -0.21 -7.63
CA ALA A 265 22.79 0.01 -8.82
C ALA A 265 22.16 1.03 -9.78
N GLU A 266 20.84 0.99 -9.96
CA GLU A 266 20.09 1.99 -10.73
C GLU A 266 20.22 3.39 -10.10
N ALA A 267 19.94 3.51 -8.81
CA ALA A 267 20.07 4.77 -8.09
C ALA A 267 21.51 5.32 -8.17
N ALA A 268 22.54 4.47 -8.12
CA ALA A 268 23.93 4.88 -8.23
C ALA A 268 24.31 5.40 -9.63
N ARG A 269 23.68 4.87 -10.69
CA ARG A 269 23.89 5.35 -12.06
C ARG A 269 23.28 6.73 -12.29
N GLU A 270 22.08 6.95 -11.75
CA GLU A 270 21.31 8.18 -11.99
C GLU A 270 21.54 9.27 -10.92
N LYS A 271 22.00 8.90 -9.72
CA LYS A 271 22.25 9.80 -8.59
C LYS A 271 21.03 10.70 -8.31
N ASP A 272 21.22 12.01 -8.25
CA ASP A 272 20.14 12.97 -7.95
C ASP A 272 19.10 13.07 -9.08
N ASP A 273 19.43 12.61 -10.28
CA ASP A 273 18.48 12.50 -11.39
C ASP A 273 17.56 11.27 -11.28
N TRP A 274 17.85 10.35 -10.35
CA TRP A 274 17.05 9.15 -10.13
C TRP A 274 15.60 9.52 -9.77
N GLY A 275 14.65 8.89 -10.46
CA GLY A 275 13.23 9.22 -10.39
C GLY A 275 12.67 9.48 -8.97
N PRO A 276 12.84 8.56 -8.01
CA PRO A 276 12.44 8.74 -6.61
C PRO A 276 13.06 9.97 -5.93
N VAL A 277 14.37 10.19 -6.12
CA VAL A 277 15.12 11.31 -5.53
C VAL A 277 14.64 12.63 -6.13
N ARG A 278 14.56 12.72 -7.46
CA ARG A 278 14.04 13.92 -8.16
C ARG A 278 12.59 14.25 -7.79
N ALA A 279 11.80 13.26 -7.39
CA ALA A 279 10.44 13.45 -6.89
C ALA A 279 10.37 13.91 -5.41
N GLY A 280 11.51 14.04 -4.74
CA GLY A 280 11.63 14.56 -3.37
C GLY A 280 11.74 13.49 -2.28
N LEU A 281 11.75 12.20 -2.63
CA LEU A 281 12.06 11.15 -1.65
C LEU A 281 13.52 11.24 -1.20
N PHE A 282 13.80 10.76 0.01
CA PHE A 282 15.13 10.85 0.61
C PHE A 282 15.65 12.30 0.64
N ARG A 283 14.74 13.25 0.90
CA ARG A 283 14.99 14.69 0.93
C ARG A 283 15.58 15.24 -0.39
N GLY A 284 15.34 14.55 -1.50
CA GLY A 284 15.84 14.97 -2.80
C GLY A 284 17.35 14.81 -2.98
N ALA A 285 18.00 13.92 -2.22
CA ALA A 285 19.43 13.64 -2.36
C ALA A 285 19.74 12.14 -2.44
N TYR A 286 20.50 11.73 -3.46
CA TYR A 286 21.00 10.36 -3.61
C TYR A 286 21.84 9.92 -2.42
N GLU A 287 22.66 10.82 -1.87
CA GLU A 287 23.46 10.51 -0.69
C GLU A 287 22.59 10.05 0.49
N ARG A 288 21.42 10.66 0.67
CA ARG A 288 20.50 10.29 1.75
C ARG A 288 19.84 8.94 1.51
N PHE A 289 19.49 8.65 0.26
CA PHE A 289 19.03 7.33 -0.14
C PHE A 289 20.11 6.28 0.18
N GLU A 290 21.34 6.51 -0.27
CA GLU A 290 22.44 5.56 -0.14
C GLU A 290 22.81 5.31 1.34
N GLN A 291 22.85 6.36 2.17
CA GLN A 291 23.01 6.22 3.62
C GLN A 291 21.92 5.32 4.23
N THR A 292 20.66 5.53 3.84
CA THR A 292 19.51 4.74 4.34
C THR A 292 19.61 3.29 3.87
N ALA A 293 19.88 3.07 2.57
CA ALA A 293 19.98 1.75 1.97
C ALA A 293 21.15 0.95 2.53
N ALA A 294 22.33 1.56 2.69
CA ALA A 294 23.50 0.92 3.26
C ALA A 294 23.28 0.53 4.74
N LYS A 295 22.67 1.41 5.54
CA LYS A 295 22.30 1.11 6.94
C LYS A 295 21.28 -0.03 6.99
N PHE A 296 20.23 0.04 6.18
CA PHE A 296 19.20 -1.01 6.09
C PHE A 296 19.79 -2.37 5.72
N GLU A 297 20.68 -2.42 4.74
CA GLU A 297 21.30 -3.67 4.31
C GLU A 297 22.20 -4.26 5.40
N LYS A 298 23.14 -3.46 5.91
CA LYS A 298 24.18 -3.89 6.85
C LYS A 298 23.61 -4.29 8.21
N ASP A 299 22.66 -3.53 8.73
CA ASP A 299 22.18 -3.69 10.10
C ASP A 299 20.95 -4.59 10.19
N PHE A 300 20.28 -4.85 9.06
CA PHE A 300 19.01 -5.57 9.04
C PHE A 300 18.90 -6.64 7.95
N LEU A 301 18.89 -6.26 6.65
CA LEU A 301 18.59 -7.20 5.56
C LEU A 301 19.57 -8.39 5.50
N SER A 302 20.87 -8.12 5.61
CA SER A 302 21.94 -9.13 5.61
C SER A 302 21.97 -10.02 6.86
N ARG A 303 21.16 -9.70 7.87
CA ARG A 303 21.11 -10.41 9.17
C ARG A 303 19.81 -11.19 9.39
N LEU A 304 18.94 -11.28 8.37
CA LEU A 304 17.70 -12.05 8.44
C LEU A 304 17.94 -13.56 8.58
N GLY A 305 19.08 -14.06 8.09
CA GLY A 305 19.43 -15.48 8.17
C GLY A 305 18.52 -16.37 7.32
N TRP A 306 17.96 -15.83 6.23
CA TRP A 306 17.05 -16.55 5.33
C TRP A 306 17.82 -17.31 4.24
N HIS A 307 18.62 -18.30 4.65
CA HIS A 307 19.30 -19.22 3.73
C HIS A 307 18.36 -20.31 3.19
#